data_AF-A0A1M3Q665-F1
#
_entry.id   AF-A0A1M3Q665-F1
#
_cell.length_a   1.000
_cell.length_b   1.000
_cell.length_c   1.000
_cell.angle_alpha   90.00
_cell.angle_beta   90.00
_cell.angle_gamma   90.00
#
_symmetry.space_group_name_H-M   'P 1'
#
loop_
_entity.id
_entity.type
_entity.pdbx_description
1 polymer ?
#
loop_
_entity_poly.entity_id
_entity_poly.type
_entity_poly.pdbx_seq_one_letter_code
_entity_poly.pdbx_strand_id
1 'polypeptide(L)'
;MVFCVQRESPRQAEIEALLRQSDQVAARLYPGEFRRSLDAEALDAPHISVLVARRDDLVAVGCCALFDSGDGAAELKRMIVGERFRGLGAGVALLEAAETNARSNGIHLIRMEVGIRNTEGQALYRKAGYGERAPFGSYRPSPISLFFEKIIGIDA
;
A
#
# COMPACT_ATOMS: atom_id res chain seq x y z
N MET A 1 19.77 -7.27 -3.44
CA MET A 1 19.29 -7.06 -2.06
C MET A 1 17.98 -7.83 -1.95
N VAL A 2 17.85 -8.69 -0.95
CA VAL A 2 16.61 -9.47 -0.74
C VAL A 2 15.81 -8.76 0.35
N PHE A 3 14.49 -8.71 0.17
CA PHE A 3 13.56 -8.22 1.18
C PHE A 3 12.65 -9.36 1.59
N CYS A 4 12.51 -9.58 2.89
CA CYS A 4 11.46 -10.44 3.42
C CYS A 4 10.24 -9.56 3.70
N VAL A 5 9.06 -9.99 3.24
CA VAL A 5 7.80 -9.27 3.52
C VAL A 5 6.88 -10.15 4.32
N GLN A 6 6.40 -9.65 5.46
CA GLN A 6 5.54 -10.38 6.38
C GLN A 6 4.39 -9.51 6.87
N ARG A 7 3.29 -10.16 7.27
CA ARG A 7 2.22 -9.52 8.02
C ARG A 7 2.70 -9.28 9.45
N GLU A 8 2.59 -8.04 9.91
CA GLU A 8 3.06 -7.63 11.22
C GLU A 8 2.06 -6.70 11.91
N SER A 9 2.11 -6.63 13.25
CA SER A 9 1.30 -5.66 14.00
C SER A 9 1.77 -4.23 13.70
N PRO A 10 0.88 -3.29 13.37
CA PRO A 10 1.27 -1.90 13.09
C PRO A 10 1.79 -1.13 14.30
N ARG A 11 1.59 -1.64 15.52
CA ARG A 11 1.97 -0.99 16.78
C ARG A 11 3.48 -1.05 17.10
N GLN A 12 4.29 -1.55 16.17
CA GLN A 12 5.74 -1.53 16.33
C GLN A 12 6.31 -0.15 16.00
N ALA A 13 7.28 0.31 16.79
CA ALA A 13 7.86 1.64 16.66
C ALA A 13 8.43 1.94 15.25
N GLU A 14 9.03 0.94 14.59
CA GLU A 14 9.53 1.07 13.22
C GLU A 14 8.41 1.29 12.19
N ILE A 15 7.27 0.61 12.35
CA ILE A 15 6.13 0.73 11.45
C ILE A 15 5.43 2.07 11.66
N GLU A 16 5.26 2.51 12.91
CA GLU A 16 4.78 3.85 13.20
C GLU A 16 5.68 4.95 12.58
N ALA A 17 7.00 4.74 12.59
CA ALA A 17 7.93 5.66 11.95
C ALA A 17 7.73 5.70 10.43
N LEU A 18 7.52 4.55 9.79
CA LEU A 18 7.18 4.47 8.35
C LEU A 18 5.84 5.15 8.05
N LEU A 19 4.81 4.96 8.88
CA LEU A 19 3.51 5.62 8.71
C LEU A 19 3.63 7.14 8.83
N ARG A 20 4.36 7.65 9.83
CA ARG A 20 4.68 9.08 9.94
C ARG A 20 5.42 9.60 8.70
N GLN A 21 6.38 8.83 8.19
CA GLN A 21 7.08 9.19 6.95
C GLN A 21 6.13 9.23 5.75
N SER A 22 5.18 8.28 5.66
CA SER A 22 4.13 8.28 4.63
C SER A 22 3.28 9.55 4.69
N ASP A 23 2.88 10.00 5.88
CA ASP A 23 2.10 11.24 6.05
C ASP A 23 2.89 12.48 5.65
N GLN A 24 4.19 12.54 6.01
CA GLN A 24 5.07 13.64 5.63
C GLN A 24 5.26 13.72 4.10
N VAL A 25 5.45 12.58 3.43
CA VAL A 25 5.54 12.52 1.97
C VAL A 25 4.24 12.98 1.33
N ALA A 26 3.09 12.52 1.82
CA ALA A 26 1.78 12.96 1.33
C ALA A 26 1.58 14.47 1.52
N ALA A 27 1.97 15.02 2.68
CA ALA A 27 1.92 16.45 2.98
C ALA A 27 2.74 17.30 1.98
N ARG A 28 3.94 16.82 1.64
CA ARG A 28 4.84 17.50 0.71
C ARG A 28 4.32 17.45 -0.72
N LEU A 29 3.76 16.31 -1.14
CA LEU A 29 3.22 16.16 -2.49
C LEU A 29 1.91 16.92 -2.67
N TYR A 30 1.06 17.01 -1.64
CA TYR A 30 -0.28 17.61 -1.71
C TYR A 30 -0.51 18.59 -0.56
N PRO A 31 0.14 19.77 -0.58
CA PRO A 31 -0.03 20.77 0.46
C PRO A 31 -1.46 21.32 0.48
N GLY A 32 -2.08 21.42 1.66
CA GLY A 32 -3.44 21.94 1.84
C GLY A 32 -4.57 20.94 1.59
N GLU A 33 -4.27 19.78 1.02
CA GLU A 33 -5.27 18.75 0.74
C GLU A 33 -5.67 17.97 2.00
N PHE A 34 -6.96 17.61 2.06
CA PHE A 34 -7.49 16.76 3.12
C PHE A 34 -6.84 15.38 3.04
N ARG A 35 -6.28 14.94 4.17
CA ARG A 35 -5.61 13.65 4.30
C ARG A 35 -6.22 12.92 5.48
N ARG A 36 -6.80 11.76 5.23
CA ARG A 36 -7.25 10.88 6.29
C ARG A 36 -6.03 10.21 6.91
N SER A 37 -5.56 10.73 8.04
CA SER A 37 -4.52 10.08 8.82
C SER A 37 -4.99 8.68 9.22
N LEU A 38 -4.13 7.66 9.04
CA LEU A 38 -4.36 6.30 9.50
C LEU A 38 -3.15 5.96 10.36
N ASP A 39 -3.36 5.99 11.67
CA ASP A 39 -2.34 5.63 12.65
C ASP A 39 -2.31 4.11 12.88
N ALA A 40 -1.37 3.68 13.71
CA ALA A 40 -1.20 2.26 14.01
C ALA A 40 -2.45 1.65 14.67
N GLU A 41 -3.19 2.41 15.48
CA GLU A 41 -4.40 1.93 16.13
C GLU A 41 -5.52 1.68 15.11
N ALA A 42 -5.75 2.62 14.19
CA ALA A 42 -6.74 2.46 13.12
C ALA A 42 -6.41 1.30 12.16
N LEU A 43 -5.12 0.94 12.03
CA LEU A 43 -4.66 -0.17 11.19
C LEU A 43 -4.68 -1.53 11.91
N ASP A 44 -4.88 -1.56 13.22
CA ASP A 44 -4.88 -2.79 14.02
C ASP A 44 -6.29 -3.42 14.08
N ALA A 45 -6.90 -3.59 12.92
CA ALA A 45 -8.23 -4.17 12.77
C ALA A 45 -8.17 -5.53 12.05
N PRO A 46 -9.09 -6.48 12.34
CA PRO A 46 -9.05 -7.83 11.77
C PRO A 46 -9.09 -7.89 10.24
N HIS A 47 -9.77 -6.94 9.61
CA HIS A 47 -9.93 -6.83 8.15
C HIS A 47 -8.80 -6.03 7.48
N ILE A 48 -7.74 -5.68 8.23
CA ILE A 48 -6.59 -4.95 7.73
C ILE A 48 -5.34 -5.82 7.90
N SER A 49 -4.60 -6.00 6.80
CA SER A 49 -3.29 -6.64 6.82
C SER A 49 -2.20 -5.59 6.57
N VAL A 50 -1.37 -5.33 7.58
CA VAL A 50 -0.18 -4.49 7.45
C VAL A 50 1.00 -5.39 7.09
N LEU A 51 1.58 -5.13 5.92
CA LEU A 51 2.71 -5.87 5.38
C LEU A 51 3.96 -5.01 5.47
N VAL A 52 5.04 -5.59 6.00
CA VAL A 52 6.29 -4.88 6.27
C VAL A 52 7.41 -5.57 5.52
N ALA A 53 8.16 -4.79 4.74
CA ALA A 53 9.39 -5.24 4.11
C ALA A 53 10.56 -5.00 5.07
N ARG A 54 11.30 -6.07 5.38
CA ARG A 54 12.54 -6.03 6.15
C ARG A 54 13.72 -6.47 5.29
N ARG A 55 14.87 -5.84 5.53
CA ARG A 55 16.17 -6.27 4.98
C ARG A 55 16.74 -7.42 5.84
N ASP A 56 17.77 -8.09 5.35
CA ASP A 56 18.48 -9.18 6.02
C ASP A 56 18.92 -8.87 7.47
N ASP A 57 19.17 -7.61 7.82
CA ASP A 57 19.51 -7.16 9.18
C ASP A 57 18.27 -6.83 10.03
N LEU A 58 17.10 -7.31 9.62
CA LEU A 58 15.79 -7.17 10.26
C LEU A 58 15.26 -5.74 10.35
N VAL A 59 15.93 -4.75 9.75
CA VAL A 59 15.45 -3.36 9.71
C VAL A 59 14.22 -3.24 8.81
N ALA A 60 13.15 -2.63 9.30
CA ALA A 60 11.98 -2.30 8.48
C ALA A 60 12.31 -1.19 7.48
N VAL A 61 12.16 -1.50 6.20
CA VAL A 61 12.52 -0.59 5.09
C VAL A 61 11.31 -0.03 4.35
N GLY A 62 10.13 -0.58 4.58
CA GLY A 62 8.89 -0.14 3.97
C GLY A 62 7.68 -0.91 4.49
N CYS A 63 6.49 -0.37 4.27
CA CYS A 63 5.24 -1.04 4.62
C CYS A 63 4.13 -0.70 3.62
N CYS A 64 3.06 -1.49 3.64
CA CYS A 64 1.78 -1.17 3.04
C CYS A 64 0.64 -1.77 3.87
N ALA A 65 -0.59 -1.32 3.66
CA ALA A 65 -1.78 -1.83 4.35
C ALA A 65 -2.85 -2.23 3.34
N LEU A 66 -3.35 -3.46 3.46
CA LEU A 66 -4.41 -4.00 2.64
C LEU A 66 -5.72 -4.05 3.44
N PHE A 67 -6.75 -3.38 2.95
CA PHE A 67 -8.08 -3.28 3.58
C PHE A 67 -9.03 -4.22 2.86
N ASP A 68 -9.42 -5.32 3.51
CA ASP A 68 -10.46 -6.21 3.00
C ASP A 68 -11.81 -5.49 3.03
N SER A 69 -12.50 -5.47 1.89
CA SER A 69 -13.81 -4.84 1.73
C SER A 69 -14.96 -5.81 2.03
N GLY A 70 -14.69 -7.10 2.22
CA GLY A 70 -15.68 -8.14 2.50
C GLY A 70 -16.52 -8.57 1.29
N ASP A 71 -16.22 -8.05 0.10
CA ASP A 71 -16.91 -8.33 -1.17
C ASP A 71 -16.01 -9.05 -2.19
N GLY A 72 -14.90 -9.61 -1.73
CA GLY A 72 -13.87 -10.23 -2.58
C GLY A 72 -12.90 -9.22 -3.20
N ALA A 73 -13.02 -7.93 -2.87
CA ALA A 73 -12.03 -6.91 -3.20
C ALA A 73 -11.29 -6.40 -1.96
N ALA A 74 -10.09 -5.86 -2.18
CA ALA A 74 -9.36 -5.12 -1.16
C ALA A 74 -8.79 -3.81 -1.69
N GLU A 75 -8.59 -2.87 -0.78
CA GLU A 75 -7.95 -1.60 -1.07
C GLU A 75 -6.52 -1.56 -0.51
N LEU A 76 -5.55 -1.32 -1.39
CA LEU A 76 -4.16 -1.12 -1.00
C LEU A 76 -3.91 0.36 -0.66
N LYS A 77 -3.48 0.62 0.57
CA LYS A 77 -3.18 1.95 1.09
C LYS A 77 -1.80 1.99 1.75
N ARG A 78 -1.37 3.21 2.08
CA ARG A 78 -0.23 3.46 2.97
C ARG A 78 1.07 2.76 2.54
N MET A 79 1.26 2.54 1.23
CA MET A 79 2.51 2.03 0.72
C MET A 79 3.59 3.10 0.79
N ILE A 80 4.67 2.81 1.51
CA ILE A 80 5.85 3.67 1.61
C ILE A 80 7.12 2.81 1.68
N VAL A 81 8.18 3.29 1.03
CA VAL A 81 9.54 2.77 1.17
C VAL A 81 10.42 3.90 1.70
N GLY A 82 11.23 3.57 2.71
CA GLY A 82 12.24 4.45 3.27
C GLY A 82 13.14 5.02 2.18
N GLU A 83 13.47 6.30 2.24
CA GLU A 83 14.15 7.02 1.15
C GLU A 83 15.44 6.33 0.71
N ARG A 84 16.21 5.80 1.67
CA ARG A 84 17.48 5.08 1.43
C ARG A 84 17.32 3.72 0.73
N PHE A 85 16.10 3.19 0.64
CA PHE A 85 15.80 1.87 0.09
C PHE A 85 14.95 1.92 -1.18
N ARG A 86 14.66 3.13 -1.69
CA ARG A 86 13.97 3.30 -2.97
C ARG A 86 14.86 2.85 -4.14
N GLY A 87 14.22 2.40 -5.22
CA GLY A 87 14.93 1.90 -6.40
C GLY A 87 15.60 0.53 -6.21
N LEU A 88 15.53 -0.07 -5.02
CA LEU A 88 16.16 -1.37 -4.71
C LEU A 88 15.22 -2.56 -4.81
N GLY A 89 13.92 -2.35 -5.08
CA GLY A 89 12.92 -3.40 -5.25
C GLY A 89 11.96 -3.62 -4.08
N ALA A 90 12.10 -2.90 -2.96
CA ALA A 90 11.22 -3.06 -1.79
C ALA A 90 9.74 -2.79 -2.10
N GLY A 91 9.43 -1.82 -2.96
CA GLY A 91 8.05 -1.54 -3.38
C GLY A 91 7.43 -2.66 -4.22
N VAL A 92 8.24 -3.33 -5.05
CA VAL A 92 7.82 -4.51 -5.82
C VAL A 92 7.53 -5.66 -4.87
N ALA A 93 8.45 -5.95 -3.95
CA ALA A 93 8.27 -7.01 -2.95
C ALA A 93 7.03 -6.79 -2.07
N LEU A 94 6.77 -5.55 -1.64
CA LEU A 94 5.55 -5.20 -0.89
C LEU A 94 4.28 -5.47 -1.70
N LEU A 95 4.27 -5.09 -2.98
CA LEU A 95 3.11 -5.29 -3.85
C LEU A 95 2.84 -6.78 -4.11
N GLU A 96 3.88 -7.57 -4.42
CA GLU A 96 3.77 -9.02 -4.62
C GLU A 96 3.29 -9.74 -3.36
N ALA A 97 3.77 -9.32 -2.19
CA ALA A 97 3.31 -9.84 -0.91
C ALA A 97 1.86 -9.44 -0.62
N ALA A 98 1.43 -8.23 -1.01
CA ALA A 98 0.03 -7.80 -0.90
C ALA A 98 -0.89 -8.63 -1.79
N GLU A 99 -0.50 -8.89 -3.03
CA GLU A 99 -1.26 -9.77 -3.94
C GLU A 99 -1.33 -11.20 -3.40
N THR A 100 -0.24 -11.74 -2.87
CA THR A 100 -0.22 -13.09 -2.27
C THR A 100 -1.08 -13.16 -1.02
N ASN A 101 -0.97 -12.18 -0.12
CA ASN A 101 -1.81 -12.10 1.07
C ASN A 101 -3.30 -12.01 0.71
N ALA A 102 -3.65 -11.17 -0.28
CA ALA A 102 -5.01 -11.04 -0.77
C ALA A 102 -5.58 -12.38 -1.27
N ARG A 103 -4.84 -13.08 -2.15
CA ARG A 103 -5.27 -14.39 -2.68
C ARG A 103 -5.51 -15.42 -1.58
N SER A 104 -4.60 -15.49 -0.60
CA SER A 104 -4.74 -16.41 0.54
C SER A 104 -5.95 -16.12 1.43
N ASN A 105 -6.50 -14.90 1.35
CA ASN A 105 -7.71 -14.48 2.07
C ASN A 105 -8.97 -14.49 1.18
N GLY A 106 -8.93 -15.10 -0.01
CA GLY A 106 -10.08 -15.16 -0.92
C GLY A 106 -10.39 -13.86 -1.67
N ILE A 107 -9.50 -12.87 -1.62
CA ILE A 107 -9.63 -11.61 -2.36
C ILE A 107 -9.08 -11.80 -3.77
N HIS A 108 -9.90 -11.48 -4.78
CA HIS A 108 -9.55 -11.64 -6.20
C HIS A 108 -9.30 -10.32 -6.93
N LEU A 109 -9.52 -9.19 -6.27
CA LEU A 109 -9.42 -7.85 -6.85
C LEU A 109 -8.73 -6.90 -5.87
N ILE A 110 -7.67 -6.23 -6.31
CA ILE A 110 -7.06 -5.12 -5.56
C ILE A 110 -7.34 -3.81 -6.27
N ARG A 111 -7.77 -2.81 -5.50
CA ARG A 111 -7.98 -1.42 -5.93
C ARG A 111 -7.10 -0.48 -5.12
N MET A 112 -6.81 0.69 -5.68
CA MET A 112 -6.08 1.73 -4.97
C MET A 112 -6.32 3.11 -5.57
N GLU A 113 -6.15 4.13 -4.73
CA GLU A 113 -5.99 5.53 -5.13
C GLU A 113 -4.50 5.89 -5.13
N VAL A 114 -4.05 6.61 -6.15
CA VAL A 114 -2.69 7.10 -6.27
C VAL A 114 -2.74 8.54 -6.73
N GLY A 115 -2.16 9.45 -5.95
CA GLY A 115 -2.14 10.85 -6.36
C GLY A 115 -1.27 11.09 -7.60
N ILE A 116 -1.63 12.07 -8.43
CA ILE A 116 -1.01 12.36 -9.74
C ILE A 116 0.49 12.73 -9.65
N ARG A 117 0.96 13.25 -8.51
CA ARG A 117 2.36 13.60 -8.25
C ARG A 117 3.20 12.42 -7.74
N ASN A 118 2.58 11.29 -7.38
CA ASN A 118 3.27 10.06 -7.01
C ASN A 118 3.60 9.24 -8.27
N THR A 119 4.50 9.76 -9.10
CA THR A 119 4.86 9.16 -10.40
C THR A 119 5.55 7.81 -10.25
N GLU A 120 6.36 7.62 -9.20
CA GLU A 120 7.01 6.34 -8.88
C GLU A 120 5.99 5.25 -8.56
N GLY A 121 4.99 5.55 -7.71
CA GLY A 121 3.90 4.62 -7.40
C GLY A 121 3.10 4.26 -8.65
N GLN A 122 2.72 5.25 -9.45
CA GLN A 122 2.00 4.99 -10.71
C GLN A 122 2.80 4.08 -11.66
N ALA A 123 4.11 4.30 -11.80
CA ALA A 123 4.96 3.46 -12.64
C ALA A 123 5.08 2.03 -12.11
N LEU A 124 5.17 1.85 -10.78
CA LEU A 124 5.16 0.54 -10.13
C LEU A 124 3.87 -0.22 -10.46
N TYR A 125 2.71 0.39 -10.23
CA TYR A 125 1.42 -0.29 -10.44
C TYR A 125 1.17 -0.64 -11.90
N ARG A 126 1.46 0.27 -12.84
CA ARG A 126 1.35 -0.03 -14.28
C ARG A 126 2.25 -1.20 -14.69
N LYS A 127 3.50 -1.23 -14.21
CA LYS A 127 4.42 -2.35 -14.47
C LYS A 127 3.95 -3.68 -13.89
N ALA A 128 3.27 -3.64 -12.75
CA ALA A 128 2.67 -4.81 -12.11
C ALA A 128 1.35 -5.26 -12.75
N GLY A 129 0.89 -4.59 -13.81
CA GLY A 129 -0.31 -4.96 -14.56
C GLY A 129 -1.61 -4.34 -14.03
N TYR A 130 -1.53 -3.34 -13.15
CA TYR A 130 -2.71 -2.59 -12.75
C TYR A 130 -3.16 -1.62 -13.85
N GLY A 131 -4.45 -1.66 -14.17
CA GLY A 131 -5.10 -0.77 -15.12
C GLY A 131 -5.75 0.43 -14.43
N GLU A 132 -5.76 1.58 -15.10
CA GLU A 132 -6.51 2.75 -14.63
C GLU A 132 -8.02 2.52 -14.69
N ARG A 133 -8.75 3.16 -13.78
CA ARG A 133 -10.21 3.03 -13.68
C ARG A 133 -10.88 4.26 -13.09
N ALA A 134 -12.20 4.24 -13.07
CA ALA A 134 -13.02 5.21 -12.36
C ALA A 134 -12.89 5.08 -10.82
N PRO A 135 -13.24 6.13 -10.04
CA PRO A 135 -13.31 6.05 -8.58
C PRO A 135 -14.16 4.89 -8.05
N PHE A 136 -14.00 4.54 -6.77
CA PHE A 136 -14.76 3.47 -6.09
C PHE A 136 -15.10 3.78 -4.66
N GLY A 137 -16.03 2.99 -4.10
CA GLY A 137 -16.47 3.16 -2.72
C GLY A 137 -16.99 4.58 -2.50
N SER A 138 -16.38 5.29 -1.55
CA SER A 138 -16.73 6.67 -1.24
C SER A 138 -15.95 7.71 -2.05
N TYR A 139 -14.96 7.31 -2.86
CA TYR A 139 -14.19 8.24 -3.67
C TYR A 139 -15.05 8.94 -4.74
N ARG A 140 -14.63 10.15 -5.10
CA ARG A 140 -15.20 10.97 -6.17
C ARG A 140 -14.09 11.33 -7.16
N PRO A 141 -14.43 11.64 -8.42
CA PRO A 141 -13.44 12.16 -9.36
C PRO A 141 -12.74 13.39 -8.77
N SER A 142 -11.41 13.42 -8.89
CA SER A 142 -10.56 14.47 -8.34
C SER A 142 -9.44 14.75 -9.32
N PRO A 143 -9.06 16.03 -9.56
CA PRO A 143 -7.97 16.36 -10.47
C PRO A 143 -6.60 15.92 -9.96
N ILE A 144 -6.49 15.51 -8.69
CA ILE A 144 -5.23 15.12 -8.06
C ILE A 144 -5.10 13.61 -7.82
N SER A 145 -6.10 12.81 -8.19
CA SER A 145 -6.14 11.38 -7.91
C SER A 145 -6.36 10.55 -9.17
N LEU A 146 -5.59 9.47 -9.28
CA LEU A 146 -5.80 8.37 -10.22
C LEU A 146 -6.22 7.13 -9.44
N PHE A 147 -7.00 6.26 -10.07
CA PHE A 147 -7.44 5.01 -9.47
C PHE A 147 -6.99 3.85 -10.33
N PHE A 148 -6.51 2.79 -9.67
CA PHE A 148 -6.00 1.60 -10.33
C PHE A 148 -6.71 0.35 -9.79
N GLU A 149 -6.85 -0.68 -10.63
CA GLU A 149 -7.22 -2.02 -10.18
C GLU A 149 -6.52 -3.14 -10.95
N LYS A 150 -6.48 -4.31 -10.34
CA LYS A 150 -6.00 -5.55 -10.95
C LYS A 150 -6.78 -6.73 -10.41
N ILE A 151 -7.26 -7.57 -11.31
CA ILE A 151 -7.75 -8.92 -10.97
C ILE A 151 -6.52 -9.78 -10.73
N ILE A 152 -6.40 -10.34 -9.53
CA ILE A 152 -5.24 -11.14 -9.11
C ILE A 152 -5.55 -12.65 -9.07
N GLY A 153 -6.82 -13.04 -9.24
CA GLY A 153 -7.27 -14.43 -9.08
C GLY A 153 -7.36 -14.85 -7.61
N ILE A 154 -7.59 -16.13 -7.34
CA ILE A 154 -7.59 -16.72 -5.98
C ILE A 154 -6.67 -17.94 -6.03
N ASP A 155 -6.00 -18.26 -4.91
CA ASP A 155 -5.31 -19.54 -4.80
C ASP A 155 -6.36 -20.66 -4.70
N ALA A 156 -6.22 -21.69 -5.54
CA ALA A 156 -7.18 -22.78 -5.67
C ALA A 156 -7.26 -23.68 -4.43
#